data_AF-A0A6A6MZS1-F1
#
_entry.id   AF-A0A6A6MZS1-F1
#
_cell.length_a   1.000
_cell.length_b   1.000
_cell.length_c   1.000
_cell.angle_alpha   90.00
_cell.angle_beta   90.00
_cell.angle_gamma   90.00
#
_symmetry.space_group_name_H-M   'P 1'
#
loop_
_entity.id
_entity.type
_entity.pdbx_description
1 polymer ?
#
loop_
_entity_poly.entity_id
_entity_poly.type
_entity_poly.pdbx_seq_one_letter_code
_entity_poly.pdbx_strand_id
1 'polypeptide(L)'
;MTSSSHFLFSNGVVSHSSTIPPVTTFLESHPGAYTTTRSHDNGSCLLFWDRHLHRLSNSARILFNSNPRLLFNIPISAERSLSLPPPPPIWDSAVKALVDDSVGKVLPVALRERKDGEELAITALVSGDSKKMRKIENLSRKSIVEVLDVCVHIGSYVPPVFGVRENGARVAVVGHGRDIAEAKYSDWVRLRKPLENLRPPSVTELLLSNDGDQILEGCVTNFFVVCRKENSEIKGNNFLSDKNSCPFEVQTAPLSDGVLPGVIRQLVIEVCISKGIPVQEVAPLWSRREFWQEAFITSILLVVSILFGSR
;
A
#
# COMPACT_ATOMS: atom_id res chain seq x y z
N MET A 1 -22.55 -13.29 15.87
CA MET A 1 -21.08 -13.08 15.91
C MET A 1 -20.44 -14.09 14.98
N THR A 2 -20.12 -13.68 13.75
CA THR A 2 -19.38 -14.55 12.82
C THR A 2 -17.92 -14.54 13.25
N SER A 3 -17.43 -15.66 13.78
CA SER A 3 -16.00 -15.88 13.95
C SER A 3 -15.35 -15.72 12.57
N SER A 4 -14.56 -14.67 12.39
CA SER A 4 -13.72 -14.51 11.21
C SER A 4 -12.54 -15.47 11.37
N SER A 5 -12.46 -16.45 10.49
CA SER A 5 -11.32 -17.37 10.41
C SER A 5 -10.09 -16.59 9.95
N HIS A 6 -9.06 -16.57 10.79
CA HIS A 6 -7.77 -15.96 10.50
C HIS A 6 -6.71 -17.06 10.45
N PHE A 7 -5.81 -16.97 9.48
CA PHE A 7 -4.69 -17.88 9.32
C PHE A 7 -3.39 -17.11 9.44
N LEU A 8 -2.38 -17.73 10.06
CA LEU A 8 -1.05 -17.19 10.15
C LEU A 8 -0.04 -18.26 9.78
N PHE A 9 0.75 -17.99 8.76
CA PHE A 9 2.01 -18.69 8.52
C PHE A 9 3.14 -17.88 9.13
N SER A 10 4.00 -18.53 9.91
CA SER A 10 5.22 -17.92 10.44
C SER A 10 6.29 -18.99 10.58
N ASN A 11 7.46 -18.77 9.95
CA ASN A 11 8.64 -19.64 10.09
C ASN A 11 8.34 -21.14 9.87
N GLY A 12 7.54 -21.47 8.86
CA GLY A 12 7.21 -22.86 8.51
C GLY A 12 6.00 -23.44 9.24
N VAL A 13 5.42 -22.73 10.21
CA VAL A 13 4.25 -23.17 10.97
C VAL A 13 2.99 -22.47 10.46
N VAL A 14 1.99 -23.26 10.07
CA VAL A 14 0.63 -22.77 9.80
C VAL A 14 -0.18 -22.87 11.08
N SER A 15 -0.71 -21.73 11.53
CA SER A 15 -1.64 -21.65 12.65
C SER A 15 -3.02 -21.23 12.15
N HIS A 16 -4.06 -21.86 12.69
CA HIS A 16 -5.46 -21.49 12.51
C HIS A 16 -6.13 -21.46 13.88
N SER A 17 -6.61 -20.30 14.31
CA SER A 17 -7.27 -20.14 15.62
C SER A 17 -8.04 -18.83 15.66
N SER A 18 -9.16 -18.81 16.40
CA SER A 18 -9.87 -17.58 16.76
C SER A 18 -9.03 -16.61 17.60
N THR A 19 -7.88 -17.06 18.11
CA THR A 19 -6.92 -16.24 18.87
C THR A 19 -5.92 -15.49 17.99
N ILE A 20 -5.90 -15.75 16.66
CA ILE A 20 -5.03 -15.00 15.75
C ILE A 20 -5.57 -13.57 15.64
N PRO A 21 -4.73 -12.56 15.93
CA PRO A 21 -5.19 -11.18 15.94
C PRO A 21 -5.56 -10.68 14.54
N PRO A 22 -6.37 -9.61 14.44
CA PRO A 22 -6.59 -8.90 13.19
C PRO A 22 -5.27 -8.41 12.58
N VAL A 23 -5.27 -8.22 11.26
CA VAL A 23 -4.06 -7.81 10.50
C VAL A 23 -3.44 -6.52 11.04
N THR A 24 -4.25 -5.58 11.55
CA THR A 24 -3.77 -4.33 12.15
C THR A 24 -2.92 -4.60 13.38
N THR A 25 -3.44 -5.35 14.34
CA THR A 25 -2.72 -5.76 15.56
C THR A 25 -1.49 -6.62 15.24
N PHE A 26 -1.58 -7.48 14.23
CA PHE A 26 -0.43 -8.24 13.75
C PHE A 26 0.69 -7.33 13.24
N LEU A 27 0.39 -6.38 12.35
CA LEU A 27 1.40 -5.44 11.82
C LEU A 27 1.94 -4.49 12.89
N GLU A 28 1.13 -4.11 13.88
CA GLU A 28 1.59 -3.27 14.99
C GLU A 28 2.65 -3.95 15.85
N SER A 29 2.60 -5.27 15.98
CA SER A 29 3.51 -6.05 16.83
C SER A 29 4.73 -6.59 16.09
N HIS A 30 4.74 -6.54 14.75
CA HIS A 30 5.80 -7.13 13.93
C HIS A 30 6.41 -6.08 12.98
N PRO A 31 7.63 -5.59 13.21
CA PRO A 31 8.31 -4.68 12.30
C PRO A 31 8.69 -5.38 11.00
N GLY A 32 8.63 -4.65 9.89
CA GLY A 32 9.04 -5.17 8.59
C GLY A 32 8.37 -4.44 7.42
N ALA A 33 8.78 -4.83 6.21
CA ALA A 33 8.10 -4.45 4.98
C ALA A 33 6.91 -5.38 4.74
N TYR A 34 5.77 -4.85 4.30
CA TYR A 34 4.60 -5.69 4.04
C TYR A 34 3.88 -5.32 2.75
N THR A 35 3.15 -6.28 2.21
CA THR A 35 2.18 -6.05 1.14
C THR A 35 0.89 -6.76 1.48
N THR A 36 -0.22 -6.24 0.98
CA THR A 36 -1.53 -6.88 1.08
C THR A 36 -2.04 -7.03 -0.33
N THR A 37 -2.59 -8.18 -0.67
CA THR A 37 -3.45 -8.41 -1.83
C THR A 37 -4.77 -9.04 -1.36
N ARG A 38 -5.66 -9.34 -2.30
CA ARG A 38 -6.86 -10.12 -2.06
C ARG A 38 -7.07 -11.16 -3.14
N SER A 39 -7.82 -12.20 -2.79
CA SER A 39 -8.35 -13.10 -3.79
C SER A 39 -9.49 -12.46 -4.58
N HIS A 40 -9.76 -13.04 -5.74
CA HIS A 40 -10.87 -12.68 -6.61
C HIS A 40 -11.39 -13.93 -7.33
N ASP A 41 -12.58 -13.79 -7.92
CA ASP A 41 -13.26 -14.86 -8.66
C ASP A 41 -13.40 -16.12 -7.80
N ASN A 42 -13.96 -15.93 -6.60
CA ASN A 42 -14.19 -16.98 -5.61
C ASN A 42 -12.88 -17.71 -5.25
N GLY A 43 -11.82 -16.96 -4.97
CA GLY A 43 -10.54 -17.54 -4.55
C GLY A 43 -9.67 -18.10 -5.68
N SER A 44 -10.07 -18.00 -6.96
CA SER A 44 -9.35 -18.62 -8.09
C SER A 44 -8.03 -17.93 -8.41
N CYS A 45 -7.90 -16.64 -8.09
CA CYS A 45 -6.71 -15.85 -8.37
C CYS A 45 -6.42 -14.81 -7.28
N LEU A 46 -5.17 -14.36 -7.21
CA LEU A 46 -4.73 -13.23 -6.41
C LEU A 46 -4.59 -11.99 -7.29
N LEU A 47 -5.23 -10.87 -6.91
CA LEU A 47 -5.18 -9.65 -7.71
C LEU A 47 -3.77 -9.04 -7.74
N PHE A 48 -3.23 -8.87 -8.95
CA PHE A 48 -1.97 -8.19 -9.23
C PHE A 48 -0.77 -8.70 -8.40
N TRP A 49 -0.74 -9.99 -8.09
CA TRP A 49 0.21 -10.57 -7.14
C TRP A 49 1.68 -10.23 -7.44
N ASP A 50 2.10 -10.34 -8.69
CA ASP A 50 3.48 -10.02 -9.11
C ASP A 50 3.87 -8.56 -8.83
N ARG A 51 2.93 -7.62 -9.02
CA ARG A 51 3.14 -6.19 -8.71
C ARG A 51 3.26 -5.99 -7.21
N HIS A 52 2.43 -6.68 -6.43
CA HIS A 52 2.47 -6.64 -4.97
C HIS A 52 3.78 -7.21 -4.41
N LEU A 53 4.28 -8.31 -4.99
CA LEU A 53 5.57 -8.92 -4.64
C LEU A 53 6.77 -8.05 -5.03
N HIS A 54 6.74 -7.44 -6.22
CA HIS A 54 7.78 -6.51 -6.61
C HIS A 54 7.85 -5.32 -5.65
N ARG A 55 6.71 -4.73 -5.29
CA ARG A 55 6.65 -3.64 -4.30
C ARG A 55 7.12 -4.08 -2.91
N LEU A 56 6.77 -5.28 -2.46
CA LEU A 56 7.24 -5.83 -1.18
C LEU A 56 8.76 -5.93 -1.16
N SER A 57 9.34 -6.49 -2.22
CA SER A 57 10.79 -6.62 -2.36
C SER A 57 11.49 -5.25 -2.39
N ASN A 58 10.96 -4.29 -3.15
CA ASN A 58 11.46 -2.92 -3.18
C ASN A 58 11.36 -2.26 -1.80
N SER A 59 10.22 -2.41 -1.11
CA SER A 59 10.04 -1.85 0.25
C SER A 59 11.07 -2.42 1.21
N ALA A 60 11.27 -3.74 1.22
CA ALA A 60 12.27 -4.38 2.05
C ALA A 60 13.69 -3.87 1.72
N ARG A 61 14.02 -3.67 0.44
CA ARG A 61 15.31 -3.12 0.01
C ARG A 61 15.52 -1.67 0.48
N ILE A 62 14.49 -0.83 0.36
CA ILE A 62 14.51 0.56 0.81
C ILE A 62 14.73 0.60 2.32
N LEU A 63 13.97 -0.19 3.10
CA LEU A 63 14.16 -0.26 4.55
C LEU A 63 15.57 -0.75 4.90
N PHE A 64 16.07 -1.78 4.21
CA PHE A 64 17.42 -2.28 4.41
C PHE A 64 18.48 -1.21 4.20
N ASN A 65 18.33 -0.35 3.19
CA ASN A 65 19.32 0.69 2.86
C ASN A 65 19.17 1.95 3.72
N SER A 66 17.94 2.43 3.90
CA SER A 66 17.65 3.74 4.48
C SER A 66 17.49 3.68 6.00
N ASN A 67 16.84 2.64 6.53
CA ASN A 67 16.64 2.47 7.97
C ASN A 67 16.44 0.99 8.35
N PRO A 68 17.53 0.22 8.48
CA PRO A 68 17.46 -1.22 8.72
C PRO A 68 16.68 -1.61 10.00
N ARG A 69 16.51 -0.69 10.95
CA ARG A 69 15.77 -0.93 12.19
C ARG A 69 14.31 -1.26 11.93
N LEU A 70 13.73 -0.67 10.88
CA LEU A 70 12.37 -0.91 10.44
C LEU A 70 12.19 -2.30 9.83
N LEU A 71 13.28 -3.00 9.50
CA LEU A 71 13.27 -4.35 8.93
C LEU A 71 13.69 -5.44 9.92
N PHE A 72 14.70 -5.18 10.77
CA PHE A 72 15.39 -6.22 11.57
C PHE A 72 15.11 -6.22 13.08
N ASN A 73 14.15 -5.41 13.57
CA ASN A 73 13.83 -5.28 15.01
C ASN A 73 15.08 -5.16 15.92
N ILE A 74 15.92 -4.17 15.66
CA ILE A 74 17.23 -4.01 16.31
C ILE A 74 17.11 -3.17 17.60
N PRO A 75 17.66 -3.61 18.75
CA PRO A 75 17.68 -2.81 19.97
C PRO A 75 18.49 -1.50 19.83
N ILE A 76 18.00 -0.43 20.47
CA ILE A 76 18.59 0.92 20.52
C ILE A 76 20.04 0.94 21.09
N SER A 77 20.44 -0.08 21.84
CA SER A 77 21.81 -0.19 22.35
C SER A 77 22.84 -0.64 21.31
N ALA A 78 22.41 -1.13 20.14
CA ALA A 78 23.26 -1.68 19.09
C ALA A 78 23.48 -0.74 17.90
N GLU A 79 23.17 0.54 18.07
CA GLU A 79 23.04 1.52 16.99
C GLU A 79 24.35 1.95 16.34
N ARG A 80 25.46 1.94 17.08
CA ARG A 80 26.71 2.62 16.66
C ARG A 80 27.56 1.86 15.63
N SER A 81 27.15 0.66 15.18
CA SER A 81 28.05 -0.21 14.39
C SER A 81 27.40 -0.98 13.23
N LEU A 82 26.19 -0.64 12.79
CA LEU A 82 25.55 -1.35 11.68
C LEU A 82 25.94 -0.76 10.32
N SER A 83 27.16 -1.00 9.89
CA SER A 83 27.52 -0.91 8.47
C SER A 83 27.03 -2.17 7.77
N LEU A 84 25.80 -2.14 7.24
CA LEU A 84 25.29 -3.25 6.45
C LEU A 84 25.89 -3.22 5.04
N PRO A 85 26.35 -4.36 4.50
CA PRO A 85 26.72 -4.44 3.09
C PRO A 85 25.50 -4.17 2.21
N PRO A 86 25.67 -3.65 0.98
CA PRO A 86 24.54 -3.44 0.09
C PRO A 86 23.77 -4.74 -0.18
N PRO A 87 22.46 -4.67 -0.45
CA PRO A 87 21.68 -5.82 -0.90
C PRO A 87 22.34 -6.45 -2.14
N PRO A 88 22.52 -7.77 -2.19
CA PRO A 88 23.12 -8.42 -3.34
C PRO A 88 22.16 -8.40 -4.54
N PRO A 89 22.67 -8.62 -5.76
CA PRO A 89 21.90 -8.51 -7.00
C PRO A 89 20.64 -9.38 -7.08
N ILE A 90 20.58 -10.43 -6.26
CA ILE A 90 19.51 -11.44 -6.23
C ILE A 90 18.43 -11.15 -5.19
N TRP A 91 18.51 -10.02 -4.47
CA TRP A 91 17.56 -9.63 -3.43
C TRP A 91 16.11 -9.83 -3.88
N ASP A 92 15.81 -9.36 -5.09
CA ASP A 92 14.45 -9.34 -5.61
C ASP A 92 13.88 -10.73 -5.80
N SER A 93 14.64 -11.60 -6.47
CA SER A 93 14.19 -12.97 -6.71
C SER A 93 14.15 -13.78 -5.42
N ALA A 94 15.07 -13.54 -4.47
CA ALA A 94 15.08 -14.23 -3.18
C ALA A 94 13.85 -13.87 -2.32
N VAL A 95 13.54 -12.58 -2.16
CA VAL A 95 12.37 -12.15 -1.38
C VAL A 95 11.08 -12.67 -2.01
N LYS A 96 10.95 -12.58 -3.34
CA LYS A 96 9.78 -13.09 -4.06
C LYS A 96 9.58 -14.59 -3.83
N ALA A 97 10.63 -15.39 -4.05
CA ALA A 97 10.56 -16.85 -3.89
C ALA A 97 10.18 -17.27 -2.46
N LEU A 98 10.72 -16.58 -1.44
CA LEU A 98 10.38 -16.88 -0.03
C LEU A 98 8.91 -16.59 0.29
N VAL A 99 8.39 -15.47 -0.23
CA VAL A 99 7.01 -15.08 -0.01
C VAL A 99 6.07 -15.99 -0.79
N ASP A 100 6.39 -16.34 -2.04
CA ASP A 100 5.60 -17.28 -2.84
C ASP A 100 5.52 -18.66 -2.19
N ASP A 101 6.64 -19.21 -1.71
CA ASP A 101 6.66 -20.48 -0.98
C ASP A 101 5.80 -20.42 0.29
N SER A 102 5.89 -19.32 1.04
CA SER A 102 5.11 -19.11 2.27
C SER A 102 3.61 -19.00 1.98
N VAL A 103 3.22 -18.22 0.98
CA VAL A 103 1.82 -18.08 0.55
C VAL A 103 1.30 -19.41 0.01
N GLY A 104 2.08 -20.13 -0.79
CA GLY A 104 1.74 -21.44 -1.34
C GLY A 104 1.48 -22.51 -0.28
N LYS A 105 2.06 -22.37 0.92
CA LYS A 105 1.81 -23.28 2.06
C LYS A 105 0.51 -22.99 2.80
N VAL A 106 0.12 -21.73 2.96
CA VAL A 106 -1.03 -21.34 3.79
C VAL A 106 -2.31 -21.05 3.00
N LEU A 107 -2.18 -20.51 1.78
CA LEU A 107 -3.34 -20.14 0.97
C LEU A 107 -4.24 -21.35 0.64
N PRO A 108 -3.72 -22.54 0.27
CA PRO A 108 -4.58 -23.70 0.03
C PRO A 108 -5.35 -24.16 1.27
N VAL A 109 -4.80 -23.94 2.48
CA VAL A 109 -5.49 -24.25 3.73
C VAL A 109 -6.63 -23.27 3.93
N ALA A 110 -6.35 -21.96 3.82
CA ALA A 110 -7.36 -20.92 3.98
C ALA A 110 -8.49 -21.02 2.94
N LEU A 111 -8.17 -21.36 1.69
CA LEU A 111 -9.16 -21.53 0.62
C LEU A 111 -10.11 -22.73 0.84
N ARG A 112 -9.67 -23.78 1.54
CA ARG A 112 -10.53 -24.93 1.88
C ARG A 112 -11.48 -24.65 3.04
N GLU A 113 -11.08 -23.76 3.94
CA GLU A 113 -11.81 -23.49 5.19
C GLU A 113 -12.69 -22.23 5.11
N ARG A 114 -12.50 -21.38 4.10
CA ARG A 114 -13.37 -20.21 3.86
C ARG A 114 -14.79 -20.62 3.49
N LYS A 115 -15.74 -19.71 3.66
CA LYS A 115 -17.11 -19.91 3.16
C LYS A 115 -17.18 -19.70 1.66
N ASP A 116 -18.10 -20.42 1.00
CA ASP A 116 -18.35 -20.21 -0.43
C ASP A 116 -18.76 -18.76 -0.71
N GLY A 117 -18.15 -18.17 -1.75
CA GLY A 117 -18.35 -16.76 -2.12
C GLY A 117 -17.60 -15.74 -1.26
N GLU A 118 -16.90 -16.16 -0.20
CA GLU A 118 -16.06 -15.29 0.62
C GLU A 118 -14.67 -15.11 -0.02
N GLU A 119 -14.22 -13.88 -0.21
CA GLU A 119 -12.85 -13.62 -0.65
C GLU A 119 -11.90 -13.52 0.54
N LEU A 120 -10.60 -13.58 0.28
CA LEU A 120 -9.55 -13.51 1.30
C LEU A 120 -8.71 -12.26 1.09
N ALA A 121 -8.29 -11.61 2.17
CA ALA A 121 -7.20 -10.64 2.18
C ALA A 121 -5.92 -11.35 2.64
N ILE A 122 -4.88 -11.28 1.82
CA ILE A 122 -3.59 -11.93 2.05
C ILE A 122 -2.56 -10.84 2.32
N THR A 123 -1.98 -10.82 3.52
CA THR A 123 -0.93 -9.89 3.91
C THR A 123 0.37 -10.65 4.17
N ALA A 124 1.39 -10.39 3.36
CA ALA A 124 2.73 -10.92 3.56
C ALA A 124 3.62 -9.83 4.19
N LEU A 125 4.33 -10.20 5.26
CA LEU A 125 5.29 -9.39 5.98
C LEU A 125 6.67 -10.04 5.85
N VAL A 126 7.67 -9.24 5.46
CA VAL A 126 9.08 -9.60 5.43
C VAL A 126 9.78 -8.80 6.51
N SER A 127 10.41 -9.51 7.43
CA SER A 127 11.26 -8.98 8.50
C SER A 127 12.61 -9.67 8.47
N GLY A 128 13.51 -9.36 9.39
CA GLY A 128 14.70 -10.17 9.58
C GLY A 128 15.13 -10.32 11.03
N ASP A 129 15.88 -11.38 11.29
CA ASP A 129 16.39 -11.70 12.61
C ASP A 129 17.74 -11.00 12.85
N SER A 130 17.74 -10.01 13.74
CA SER A 130 18.96 -9.29 14.13
C SER A 130 20.08 -10.17 14.69
N LYS A 131 19.76 -11.31 15.33
CA LYS A 131 20.76 -12.27 15.84
C LYS A 131 21.38 -13.08 14.72
N LYS A 132 20.59 -13.48 13.71
CA LYS A 132 21.11 -14.16 12.51
C LYS A 132 21.98 -13.20 11.70
N MET A 133 21.55 -11.95 11.57
CA MET A 133 22.27 -10.92 10.82
C MET A 133 23.69 -10.68 11.35
N ARG A 134 23.88 -10.62 12.68
CA ARG A 134 25.21 -10.41 13.30
C ARG A 134 26.21 -11.53 13.07
N LYS A 135 25.74 -12.74 12.71
CA LYS A 135 26.60 -13.91 12.49
C LYS A 135 27.12 -13.99 11.05
N ILE A 136 26.67 -13.11 10.17
CA ILE A 136 27.01 -13.16 8.75
C ILE A 136 28.11 -12.16 8.46
N GLU A 137 29.31 -12.70 8.20
CA GLU A 137 30.48 -11.91 7.79
C GLU A 137 30.36 -11.43 6.33
N ASN A 138 29.63 -12.15 5.47
CA ASN A 138 29.40 -11.80 4.05
C ASN A 138 27.98 -12.17 3.58
N LEU A 139 27.23 -11.20 3.01
CA LEU A 139 25.90 -11.40 2.42
C LEU A 139 26.00 -12.13 1.06
N SER A 140 25.91 -13.46 1.08
CA SER A 140 25.72 -14.34 -0.07
C SER A 140 24.23 -14.72 -0.23
N ARG A 141 23.89 -15.42 -1.32
CA ARG A 141 22.53 -15.95 -1.56
C ARG A 141 21.96 -16.74 -0.38
N LYS A 142 22.76 -17.62 0.21
CA LYS A 142 22.32 -18.44 1.35
C LYS A 142 22.07 -17.58 2.59
N SER A 143 22.94 -16.60 2.84
CA SER A 143 22.86 -15.83 4.08
C SER A 143 21.71 -14.82 4.13
N ILE A 144 21.12 -14.41 3.00
CA ILE A 144 19.91 -13.57 3.03
C ILE A 144 18.65 -14.34 3.34
N VAL A 145 18.48 -15.49 2.70
CA VAL A 145 17.37 -16.40 2.98
C VAL A 145 17.38 -16.82 4.44
N GLU A 146 18.57 -16.98 5.01
CA GLU A 146 18.73 -17.36 6.40
C GLU A 146 18.33 -16.24 7.37
N VAL A 147 18.50 -14.95 7.02
CA VAL A 147 18.19 -13.83 7.92
C VAL A 147 16.76 -13.35 7.80
N LEU A 148 16.20 -13.37 6.59
CA LEU A 148 14.83 -12.90 6.38
C LEU A 148 13.82 -13.91 6.92
N ASP A 149 12.86 -13.39 7.66
CA ASP A 149 11.71 -14.15 8.13
C ASP A 149 10.47 -13.66 7.36
N VAL A 150 9.59 -14.59 7.00
CA VAL A 150 8.34 -14.30 6.30
C VAL A 150 7.16 -14.75 7.14
N CYS A 151 6.21 -13.85 7.33
CA CYS A 151 4.93 -14.13 7.93
C CYS A 151 3.81 -13.82 6.92
N VAL A 152 2.81 -14.71 6.82
CA VAL A 152 1.65 -14.50 5.97
C VAL A 152 0.40 -14.57 6.83
N HIS A 153 -0.31 -13.44 6.92
CA HIS A 153 -1.61 -13.33 7.55
C HIS A 153 -2.70 -13.40 6.49
N ILE A 154 -3.69 -14.27 6.68
CA ILE A 154 -4.88 -14.36 5.83
C ILE A 154 -6.11 -14.12 6.68
N GLY A 155 -6.99 -13.23 6.21
CA GLY A 155 -8.30 -13.02 6.81
C GLY A 155 -9.40 -12.99 5.76
N SER A 156 -10.62 -13.26 6.21
CA SER A 156 -11.84 -13.00 5.46
C SER A 156 -11.89 -11.58 4.88
N TYR A 157 -12.37 -11.45 3.66
CA TYR A 157 -12.57 -10.17 2.98
C TYR A 157 -13.86 -10.19 2.17
N VAL A 158 -14.67 -9.15 2.38
CA VAL A 158 -15.88 -8.90 1.60
C VAL A 158 -15.63 -7.64 0.77
N PRO A 159 -15.59 -7.75 -0.58
CA PRO A 159 -15.43 -6.57 -1.42
C PRO A 159 -16.56 -5.55 -1.17
N PRO A 160 -16.25 -4.26 -1.01
CA PRO A 160 -17.28 -3.24 -0.96
C PRO A 160 -18.03 -3.20 -2.29
N VAL A 161 -19.35 -3.01 -2.23
CA VAL A 161 -20.18 -2.88 -3.44
C VAL A 161 -19.88 -1.52 -4.09
N PHE A 162 -19.42 -1.55 -5.33
CA PHE A 162 -19.14 -0.36 -6.12
C PHE A 162 -20.44 0.34 -6.55
N GLY A 163 -20.42 1.68 -6.66
CA GLY A 163 -21.56 2.47 -7.14
C GLY A 163 -22.66 2.75 -6.10
N VAL A 164 -22.53 2.23 -4.88
CA VAL A 164 -23.43 2.54 -3.75
C VAL A 164 -22.98 3.84 -3.11
N ARG A 165 -23.87 4.85 -3.07
CA ARG A 165 -23.54 6.21 -2.59
C ARG A 165 -23.05 6.21 -1.15
N GLU A 166 -23.63 5.36 -0.31
CA GLU A 166 -23.29 5.20 1.10
C GLU A 166 -21.85 4.67 1.30
N ASN A 167 -21.26 4.03 0.29
CA ASN A 167 -19.90 3.48 0.32
C ASN A 167 -18.83 4.47 -0.17
N GLY A 168 -19.23 5.68 -0.60
CA GLY A 168 -18.27 6.70 -1.01
C GLY A 168 -17.48 7.24 0.18
N ALA A 169 -16.21 7.53 -0.07
CA ALA A 169 -15.32 8.02 0.96
C ALA A 169 -15.71 9.43 1.39
N ARG A 170 -15.57 9.69 2.69
CA ARG A 170 -15.63 11.03 3.29
C ARG A 170 -14.28 11.30 3.91
N VAL A 171 -13.66 12.42 3.54
CA VAL A 171 -12.27 12.71 3.90
C VAL A 171 -12.12 13.95 4.76
N ALA A 172 -11.06 13.97 5.55
CA ALA A 172 -10.53 15.16 6.18
C ALA A 172 -9.01 15.19 5.99
N VAL A 173 -8.45 16.39 5.86
CA VAL A 173 -6.99 16.59 5.76
C VAL A 173 -6.41 16.63 7.17
N VAL A 174 -5.36 15.84 7.42
CA VAL A 174 -4.67 15.79 8.71
C VAL A 174 -3.25 15.24 8.55
N GLY A 175 -2.33 15.80 9.34
CA GLY A 175 -0.98 15.25 9.50
C GLY A 175 -0.09 15.39 8.26
N HIS A 176 1.22 15.28 8.50
CA HIS A 176 2.22 15.34 7.45
C HIS A 176 2.36 14.00 6.70
N GLY A 177 3.06 14.04 5.55
CA GLY A 177 3.41 12.86 4.76
C GLY A 177 4.30 11.87 5.51
N ARG A 178 4.41 10.64 4.98
CA ARG A 178 5.13 9.55 5.65
C ARG A 178 6.64 9.69 5.50
N ASP A 179 7.38 9.34 6.55
CA ASP A 179 8.81 9.07 6.41
C ASP A 179 9.01 7.83 5.54
N ILE A 180 10.02 7.84 4.67
CA ILE A 180 10.34 6.71 3.77
C ILE A 180 9.08 6.24 3.01
N ALA A 181 8.31 7.21 2.48
CA ALA A 181 7.00 6.95 1.88
C ALA A 181 7.03 5.94 0.73
N GLU A 182 8.15 5.82 0.01
CA GLU A 182 8.34 4.85 -1.06
C GLU A 182 8.22 3.39 -0.59
N ALA A 183 8.46 3.12 0.70
CA ALA A 183 8.33 1.79 1.29
C ALA A 183 6.96 1.60 1.97
N LYS A 184 6.41 0.39 1.86
CA LYS A 184 5.26 -0.05 2.67
C LYS A 184 5.76 -0.86 3.88
N TYR A 185 5.72 -0.25 5.06
CA TYR A 185 6.31 -0.83 6.27
C TYR A 185 5.37 -0.73 7.48
N SER A 186 5.46 -1.71 8.37
CA SER A 186 4.44 -1.95 9.41
C SER A 186 4.43 -0.91 10.52
N ASP A 187 5.55 -0.23 10.80
CA ASP A 187 5.59 0.89 11.76
C ASP A 187 4.61 2.00 11.41
N TRP A 188 4.29 2.21 10.13
CA TRP A 188 3.26 3.17 9.72
C TRP A 188 1.90 2.87 10.39
N VAL A 189 1.60 1.61 10.69
CA VAL A 189 0.40 1.22 11.45
C VAL A 189 0.39 1.81 12.85
N ARG A 190 1.55 1.88 13.51
CA ARG A 190 1.67 2.54 14.82
C ARG A 190 1.68 4.05 14.68
N LEU A 191 2.45 4.58 13.73
CA LEU A 191 2.67 6.01 13.54
C LEU A 191 1.40 6.77 13.15
N ARG A 192 0.47 6.14 12.43
CA ARG A 192 -0.78 6.81 12.04
C ARG A 192 -1.86 6.80 13.11
N LYS A 193 -1.75 6.01 14.19
CA LYS A 193 -2.79 5.94 15.24
C LYS A 193 -3.15 7.30 15.85
N PRO A 194 -2.18 8.17 16.21
CA PRO A 194 -2.51 9.51 16.69
C PRO A 194 -3.31 10.33 15.66
N LEU A 195 -3.05 10.15 14.35
CA LEU A 195 -3.81 10.79 13.29
C LEU A 195 -5.23 10.22 13.20
N GLU A 196 -5.37 8.89 13.23
CA GLU A 196 -6.67 8.22 13.21
C GLU A 196 -7.55 8.59 14.42
N ASN A 197 -6.95 8.88 15.57
CA ASN A 197 -7.67 9.39 16.75
C ASN A 197 -8.25 10.79 16.56
N LEU A 198 -7.74 11.57 15.60
CA LEU A 198 -8.29 12.88 15.23
C LEU A 198 -9.42 12.78 14.20
N ARG A 199 -9.72 11.57 13.70
CA ARG A 199 -10.71 11.37 12.63
C ARG A 199 -12.12 11.76 13.10
N PRO A 200 -12.78 12.73 12.44
CA PRO A 200 -14.17 13.05 12.74
C PRO A 200 -15.10 11.84 12.52
N PRO A 201 -16.22 11.70 13.25
CA PRO A 201 -17.08 10.51 13.18
C PRO A 201 -17.64 10.18 11.79
N SER A 202 -17.86 11.20 10.94
CA SER A 202 -18.35 11.03 9.58
C SER A 202 -17.25 10.69 8.59
N VAL A 203 -15.97 10.89 8.93
CA VAL A 203 -14.84 10.72 8.00
C VAL A 203 -14.43 9.25 7.96
N THR A 204 -14.27 8.72 6.75
CA THR A 204 -13.87 7.34 6.50
C THR A 204 -12.37 7.21 6.24
N GLU A 205 -11.74 8.24 5.67
CA GLU A 205 -10.30 8.25 5.34
C GLU A 205 -9.68 9.63 5.66
N LEU A 206 -8.42 9.62 6.07
CA LEU A 206 -7.65 10.81 6.39
C LEU A 206 -6.63 11.07 5.28
N LEU A 207 -6.57 12.30 4.77
CA LEU A 207 -5.63 12.73 3.74
C LEU A 207 -4.43 13.44 4.38
N LEU A 208 -3.23 13.04 4.00
CA LEU A 208 -1.97 13.60 4.47
C LEU A 208 -1.58 14.82 3.62
N SER A 209 -1.08 15.86 4.28
CA SER A 209 -0.56 17.07 3.64
C SER A 209 0.49 17.74 4.52
N ASN A 210 1.61 18.16 3.93
CA ASN A 210 2.69 18.80 4.68
C ASN A 210 2.38 20.25 5.05
N ASP A 211 1.51 20.92 4.29
CA ASP A 211 1.18 22.34 4.43
C ASP A 211 -0.33 22.59 4.61
N GLY A 212 -1.15 21.53 4.54
CA GLY A 212 -2.60 21.60 4.60
C GLY A 212 -3.27 21.93 3.26
N ASP A 213 -2.50 22.14 2.19
CA ASP A 213 -3.02 22.47 0.86
C ASP A 213 -2.65 21.41 -0.18
N GLN A 214 -1.36 21.07 -0.31
CA GLN A 214 -0.89 20.04 -1.24
C GLN A 214 -1.24 18.66 -0.69
N ILE A 215 -2.22 18.00 -1.30
CA ILE A 215 -2.67 16.67 -0.89
C ILE A 215 -1.73 15.60 -1.45
N LEU A 216 -1.17 14.80 -0.55
CA LEU A 216 -0.23 13.74 -0.89
C LEU A 216 -0.96 12.42 -1.18
N GLU A 217 -1.48 11.79 -0.13
CA GLU A 217 -2.19 10.52 -0.18
C GLU A 217 -3.04 10.34 1.07
N GLY A 218 -3.77 9.24 1.18
CA GLY A 218 -4.47 8.87 2.41
C GLY A 218 -3.60 8.08 3.39
N CYS A 219 -4.10 7.87 4.61
CA CYS A 219 -3.42 7.03 5.61
C CYS A 219 -3.14 5.61 5.10
N VAL A 220 -4.03 5.03 4.28
CA VAL A 220 -3.87 3.69 3.71
C VAL A 220 -4.26 3.61 2.22
N THR A 221 -4.37 4.75 1.55
CA THR A 221 -4.85 4.88 0.17
C THR A 221 -4.02 5.89 -0.62
N ASN A 222 -4.02 5.80 -1.95
CA ASN A 222 -3.56 6.91 -2.79
C ASN A 222 -4.75 7.79 -3.20
N PHE A 223 -4.52 9.07 -3.47
CA PHE A 223 -5.55 10.06 -3.73
C PHE A 223 -5.44 10.61 -5.15
N PHE A 224 -6.60 10.77 -5.80
CA PHE A 224 -6.71 11.29 -7.16
C PHE A 224 -7.84 12.31 -7.25
N VAL A 225 -7.69 13.28 -8.16
CA VAL A 225 -8.76 14.20 -8.54
C VAL A 225 -8.92 14.22 -10.06
N VAL A 226 -10.13 14.48 -10.52
CA VAL A 226 -10.45 14.78 -11.91
C VAL A 226 -10.75 16.26 -11.99
N CYS A 227 -9.92 16.99 -12.73
CA CYS A 227 -10.03 18.44 -12.89
C CYS A 227 -10.22 18.79 -14.36
N ARG A 228 -10.87 19.93 -14.62
CA ARG A 228 -10.84 20.51 -15.96
C ARG A 228 -9.43 21.05 -16.20
N LYS A 229 -8.87 20.80 -17.39
CA LYS A 229 -7.61 21.44 -17.79
C LYS A 229 -7.77 22.95 -17.66
N GLU A 230 -6.82 23.61 -17.00
CA GLU A 230 -6.67 25.05 -17.20
C GLU A 230 -6.33 25.25 -18.68
N ASN A 231 -7.24 25.92 -19.40
CA ASN A 231 -6.89 26.46 -20.69
C ASN A 231 -5.82 27.51 -20.41
N SER A 232 -4.55 27.13 -20.50
CA SER A 232 -3.47 28.10 -20.53
C SER A 232 -3.84 29.12 -21.61
N GLU A 233 -3.99 30.37 -21.19
CA GLU A 233 -4.23 31.50 -22.07
C GLU A 233 -3.07 31.61 -23.07
N ILE A 234 -3.13 30.87 -24.16
CA ILE A 234 -2.35 31.18 -25.35
C ILE A 234 -3.11 32.31 -26.05
N LYS A 235 -2.65 33.51 -25.71
CA LYS A 235 -2.64 34.69 -26.58
C LYS A 235 -2.60 34.26 -28.05
N GLY A 236 -3.54 34.80 -28.82
CA GLY A 236 -3.77 34.60 -30.25
C GLY A 236 -2.67 33.91 -31.05
N ASN A 237 -2.96 32.71 -31.55
CA ASN A 237 -3.09 32.49 -32.99
C ASN A 237 -3.44 31.03 -33.28
N ASN A 238 -4.34 30.87 -34.25
CA ASN A 238 -4.70 29.66 -34.98
C ASN A 238 -5.48 28.58 -34.22
N PHE A 239 -6.79 28.79 -34.21
CA PHE A 239 -7.82 27.76 -34.05
C PHE A 239 -7.71 26.70 -35.16
N LEU A 240 -6.90 25.68 -34.91
CA LEU A 240 -7.26 24.31 -35.27
C LEU A 240 -7.45 23.57 -33.95
N SER A 241 -8.62 23.79 -33.35
CA SER A 241 -9.06 23.06 -32.16
C SER A 241 -8.98 21.58 -32.49
N ASP A 242 -8.05 20.87 -31.86
CA ASP A 242 -8.08 19.42 -31.84
C ASP A 242 -9.36 19.01 -31.08
N LYS A 243 -10.45 18.83 -31.83
CA LYS A 243 -11.81 18.54 -31.32
C LYS A 243 -11.89 17.24 -30.52
N ASN A 244 -10.77 16.52 -30.38
CA ASN A 244 -10.64 15.24 -29.67
C ASN A 244 -9.89 15.33 -28.34
N SER A 245 -9.43 16.50 -27.89
CA SER A 245 -8.72 16.61 -26.61
C SER A 245 -9.71 16.48 -25.44
N CYS A 246 -9.54 15.45 -24.60
CA CYS A 246 -10.29 15.30 -23.35
C CYS A 246 -10.16 16.60 -22.52
N PRO A 247 -11.27 17.27 -22.13
CA PRO A 247 -11.23 18.54 -21.41
C PRO A 247 -10.84 18.35 -19.94
N PHE A 248 -10.75 17.10 -19.48
CA PHE A 248 -10.39 16.72 -18.14
C PHE A 248 -9.00 16.11 -18.09
N GLU A 249 -8.40 16.19 -16.93
CA GLU A 249 -7.18 15.49 -16.56
C GLU A 249 -7.32 14.89 -15.17
N VAL A 250 -6.54 13.84 -14.93
CA VAL A 250 -6.42 13.20 -13.63
C VAL A 250 -5.15 13.70 -12.95
N GLN A 251 -5.25 14.17 -11.71
CA GLN A 251 -4.09 14.58 -10.92
C GLN A 251 -3.90 13.65 -9.72
N THR A 252 -2.65 13.37 -9.37
CA THR A 252 -2.21 12.65 -8.16
C THR A 252 -0.84 13.18 -7.75
N ALA A 253 -0.54 13.21 -6.46
CA ALA A 253 0.81 13.61 -6.02
C ALA A 253 1.90 12.72 -6.65
N PRO A 254 3.03 13.30 -7.10
CA PRO A 254 4.16 12.56 -7.64
C PRO A 254 4.90 11.80 -6.54
N LEU A 255 5.62 10.74 -6.92
CA LEU A 255 6.42 9.95 -5.97
C LEU A 255 7.49 10.80 -5.25
N SER A 256 8.02 11.83 -5.92
CA SER A 256 9.00 12.77 -5.37
C SER A 256 8.50 13.55 -4.16
N ASP A 257 7.19 13.68 -3.99
CA ASP A 257 6.58 14.41 -2.87
C ASP A 257 6.39 13.52 -1.63
N GLY A 258 6.85 12.26 -1.70
CA GLY A 258 6.78 11.33 -0.58
C GLY A 258 5.42 10.65 -0.46
N VAL A 259 5.02 9.91 -1.51
CA VAL A 259 3.81 9.06 -1.50
C VAL A 259 4.14 7.60 -1.79
N LEU A 260 3.24 6.69 -1.39
CA LEU A 260 3.42 5.26 -1.66
C LEU A 260 3.26 5.01 -3.15
N PRO A 261 4.18 4.27 -3.82
CA PRO A 261 3.92 3.71 -5.14
C PRO A 261 2.88 2.58 -5.03
N GLY A 262 1.61 2.94 -4.91
CA GLY A 262 0.50 2.00 -4.83
C GLY A 262 0.33 1.19 -6.10
N VAL A 263 0.07 -0.11 -5.97
CA VAL A 263 -0.22 -0.98 -7.13
C VAL A 263 -1.46 -0.48 -7.89
N ILE A 264 -2.52 -0.11 -7.18
CA ILE A 264 -3.72 0.43 -7.83
C ILE A 264 -3.49 1.84 -8.38
N ARG A 265 -2.68 2.68 -7.72
CA ARG A 265 -2.25 3.99 -8.26
C ARG A 265 -1.59 3.81 -9.63
N GLN A 266 -0.63 2.88 -9.75
CA GLN A 266 0.02 2.58 -11.04
C GLN A 266 -1.00 2.13 -12.10
N LEU A 267 -1.92 1.25 -11.73
CA LEU A 267 -2.97 0.79 -12.66
C LEU A 267 -3.90 1.92 -13.11
N VAL A 268 -4.29 2.85 -12.22
CA VAL A 268 -5.09 4.02 -12.61
C VAL A 268 -4.36 4.85 -13.65
N ILE A 269 -3.07 5.13 -13.44
CA ILE A 269 -2.24 5.89 -14.38
C ILE A 269 -2.14 5.16 -15.72
N GLU A 270 -1.82 3.86 -15.71
CA GLU A 270 -1.73 3.03 -16.92
C GLU A 270 -3.06 2.99 -17.70
N VAL A 271 -4.19 2.83 -16.99
CA VAL A 271 -5.51 2.83 -17.60
C VAL A 271 -5.81 4.21 -18.22
N CYS A 272 -5.55 5.31 -17.50
CA CYS A 272 -5.74 6.65 -18.04
C CYS A 272 -4.93 6.86 -19.33
N ILE A 273 -3.64 6.52 -19.32
CA ILE A 273 -2.77 6.60 -20.50
C ILE A 273 -3.34 5.75 -21.65
N SER A 274 -3.74 4.50 -21.38
CA SER A 274 -4.31 3.60 -22.40
C SER A 274 -5.63 4.09 -23.00
N LYS A 275 -6.37 4.92 -22.25
CA LYS A 275 -7.64 5.52 -22.66
C LYS A 275 -7.48 6.93 -23.24
N GLY A 276 -6.26 7.43 -23.36
CA GLY A 276 -5.99 8.81 -23.80
C GLY A 276 -6.49 9.87 -22.82
N ILE A 277 -6.67 9.51 -21.54
CA ILE A 277 -6.99 10.43 -20.46
C ILE A 277 -5.67 11.01 -19.93
N PRO A 278 -5.47 12.35 -20.02
CA PRO A 278 -4.27 13.00 -19.50
C PRO A 278 -4.12 12.79 -18.00
N VAL A 279 -2.91 12.50 -17.56
CA VAL A 279 -2.54 12.38 -16.14
C VAL A 279 -1.44 13.38 -15.85
N GLN A 280 -1.57 14.14 -14.76
CA GLN A 280 -0.50 14.95 -14.20
C GLN A 280 -0.12 14.42 -12.82
N GLU A 281 1.16 14.10 -12.64
CA GLU A 281 1.70 13.79 -11.32
C GLU A 281 2.07 15.08 -10.59
N VAL A 282 1.04 15.78 -10.10
CA VAL A 282 1.12 17.00 -9.28
C VAL A 282 0.20 16.84 -8.07
N ALA A 283 0.65 17.25 -6.88
CA ALA A 283 -0.16 17.20 -5.67
C ALA A 283 -1.41 18.09 -5.82
N PRO A 284 -2.64 17.54 -5.76
CA PRO A 284 -3.85 18.34 -5.87
C PRO A 284 -3.96 19.36 -4.73
N LEU A 285 -4.33 20.60 -5.05
CA LEU A 285 -4.48 21.67 -4.07
C LEU A 285 -5.88 21.64 -3.43
N TRP A 286 -5.92 21.47 -2.11
CA TRP A 286 -7.15 21.46 -1.31
C TRP A 286 -7.93 22.77 -1.39
N SER A 287 -7.21 23.88 -1.49
CA SER A 287 -7.72 25.25 -1.68
C SER A 287 -8.47 25.42 -3.00
N ARG A 288 -8.28 24.50 -3.96
CA ARG A 288 -8.91 24.49 -5.29
C ARG A 288 -9.96 23.38 -5.45
N ARG A 289 -10.38 22.74 -4.36
CA ARG A 289 -11.27 21.56 -4.39
C ARG A 289 -12.63 21.80 -5.02
N GLU A 290 -13.10 23.05 -5.04
CA GLU A 290 -14.32 23.49 -5.72
C GLU A 290 -14.24 23.32 -7.25
N PHE A 291 -13.05 23.23 -7.82
CA PHE A 291 -12.84 22.99 -9.24
C PHE A 291 -12.75 21.49 -9.59
N TRP A 292 -12.62 20.62 -8.59
CA TRP A 292 -12.60 19.18 -8.79
C TRP A 292 -13.97 18.72 -9.27
N GLN A 293 -14.00 18.04 -10.42
CA GLN A 293 -15.22 17.42 -10.92
C GLN A 293 -15.53 16.16 -10.12
N GLU A 294 -14.50 15.38 -9.85
CA GLU A 294 -14.53 14.16 -9.07
C GLU A 294 -13.23 14.04 -8.28
N ALA A 295 -13.27 13.28 -7.19
CA ALA A 295 -12.09 12.85 -6.48
C ALA A 295 -12.30 11.41 -6.02
N PHE A 296 -11.22 10.63 -5.93
CA PHE A 296 -11.31 9.26 -5.49
C PHE A 296 -10.03 8.80 -4.79
N ILE A 297 -10.20 7.81 -3.91
CA ILE A 297 -9.10 7.13 -3.24
C ILE A 297 -8.96 5.70 -3.74
N THR A 298 -7.75 5.15 -3.69
CA THR A 298 -7.46 3.81 -4.17
C THR A 298 -6.61 2.99 -3.20
N SER A 299 -6.95 1.72 -3.06
CA SER A 299 -6.13 0.68 -2.42
C SER A 299 -6.55 -0.67 -2.97
N ILE A 300 -5.79 -1.74 -2.73
CA ILE A 300 -6.18 -3.08 -3.22
C ILE A 300 -7.50 -3.60 -2.61
N LEU A 301 -7.87 -3.12 -1.42
CA LEU A 301 -9.09 -3.50 -0.69
C LEU A 301 -10.27 -2.57 -0.96
N LEU A 302 -10.04 -1.38 -1.52
CA LEU A 302 -11.13 -0.47 -1.92
C LEU A 302 -11.27 -0.39 -3.45
N VAL A 303 -10.23 -0.78 -4.19
CA VAL A 303 -10.01 -0.58 -5.63
C VAL A 303 -10.14 0.90 -6.00
N VAL A 304 -11.36 1.41 -6.05
CA VAL A 304 -11.69 2.83 -6.22
C VAL A 304 -12.87 3.16 -5.31
N SER A 305 -12.74 4.20 -4.49
CA SER A 305 -13.86 4.79 -3.75
C SER A 305 -13.96 6.28 -4.09
N ILE A 306 -15.12 6.68 -4.63
CA ILE A 306 -15.42 8.06 -5.00
C ILE A 306 -15.67 8.87 -3.74
N LEU A 307 -15.15 10.09 -3.71
CA LEU A 307 -15.33 11.03 -2.63
C LEU A 307 -16.64 11.79 -2.80
N PHE A 308 -17.47 11.79 -1.76
CA PHE A 308 -18.64 12.65 -1.71
C PHE A 308 -18.34 13.88 -0.85
N GLY A 309 -18.27 15.03 -1.50
CA GLY A 309 -18.45 16.32 -0.85
C GLY A 309 -19.93 16.65 -0.77
N SER A 310 -20.36 17.25 0.34
CA SER A 310 -21.57 18.06 0.34
C SER A 310 -21.32 19.23 -0.62
N ARG A 311 -21.82 19.13 -1.85
CA ARG A 311 -21.98 20.32 -2.69
C ARG A 311 -22.96 21.27 -2.04
#